data_AF-A0A7V4MJ13-F1
#
_entry.id   AF-A0A7V4MJ13-F1
#
_cell.length_a   1.000
_cell.length_b   1.000
_cell.length_c   1.000
_cell.angle_alpha   90.00
_cell.angle_beta   90.00
_cell.angle_gamma   90.00
#
_symmetry.space_group_name_H-M   'P 1'
#
loop_
_entity.id
_entity.type
_entity.pdbx_description
1 polymer ?
#
loop_
_entity_poly.entity_id
_entity_poly.type
_entity_poly.pdbx_seq_one_letter_code
_entity_poly.pdbx_strand_id
1 'polypeptide(L)'
;MKFILKKFFTKLGGVSGRETVKSTSPYIKVAVLGMVFVSLALFFGQYDRLAYAGAGENISGWAWSENFGWISFNNTNHPLGASYGVNIDPVSGVVSGHAWSEYIGWISFNRADTGNPPNLPYNGGAGPIATYSSSTKELVGWGKALVLLDDGWIKLSKYDASSFTGALPPYDIGPDYAVKLENNGDFSGWAWNASSGSVPPDIGIGWISFNCSNDGSCGVSNYKVSAPVPTAPNNVIAAPYSTAGVDGCNAIRVTWNDTTDPNYLYMSANNPFTPSDCPTGGYNQVCTGAGCSCDIFGNSKIISGLAPGATRYFIVKAFNIFGSATSMIVGTSTKSVCAINNIVNPSGECPNIIHLRWQEP
;
A
#
# COMPACT_ATOMS: atom_id res chain seq x y z
N MET A 1 -2.38 26.04 -27.59
CA MET A 1 -2.35 27.47 -27.20
C MET A 1 -2.71 28.47 -28.32
N LYS A 2 -2.33 28.25 -29.60
CA LYS A 2 -2.63 29.20 -30.71
C LYS A 2 -4.10 29.30 -31.17
N PHE A 3 -4.98 28.39 -30.77
CA PHE A 3 -6.37 28.33 -31.28
C PHE A 3 -7.39 29.12 -30.42
N ILE A 4 -7.11 29.32 -29.13
CA ILE A 4 -8.03 29.99 -28.19
C ILE A 4 -7.97 31.51 -28.31
N LEU A 5 -6.82 32.09 -28.69
CA LEU A 5 -6.71 33.53 -28.95
C LEU A 5 -7.51 33.98 -30.18
N LYS A 6 -7.74 33.10 -31.16
CA LYS A 6 -8.35 33.51 -32.44
C LYS A 6 -9.86 33.76 -32.33
N LYS A 7 -10.56 33.12 -31.38
CA LYS A 7 -12.00 33.33 -31.14
C LYS A 7 -12.30 34.53 -30.23
N PHE A 8 -11.34 35.00 -29.45
CA PHE A 8 -11.53 36.16 -28.59
C PHE A 8 -11.51 37.48 -29.38
N PHE A 9 -10.76 37.54 -30.48
CA PHE A 9 -10.66 38.74 -31.32
C PHE A 9 -11.80 38.90 -32.35
N THR A 10 -12.56 37.85 -32.67
CA THR A 10 -13.63 37.91 -33.70
C THR A 10 -14.93 38.53 -33.19
N LYS A 11 -15.10 38.76 -31.88
CA LYS A 11 -16.35 39.28 -31.30
C LYS A 11 -16.34 40.80 -31.05
N LEU A 12 -15.29 41.51 -31.45
CA LEU A 12 -15.13 42.96 -31.25
C LEU A 12 -15.10 43.79 -32.54
N GLY A 13 -15.24 43.16 -33.71
CA GLY A 13 -15.21 43.86 -35.00
C GLY A 13 -16.61 44.26 -35.47
N GLY A 14 -17.15 45.37 -34.97
CA GLY A 14 -18.47 45.82 -35.41
C GLY A 14 -18.96 47.15 -34.85
N VAL A 15 -18.14 48.21 -34.85
CA VAL A 15 -18.67 49.58 -34.75
C VAL A 15 -17.85 50.51 -35.65
N SER A 16 -18.46 50.90 -36.76
CA SER A 16 -18.04 52.03 -37.59
C SER A 16 -18.49 53.32 -36.90
N GLY A 17 -17.56 54.00 -36.23
CA GLY A 17 -17.80 55.31 -35.62
C GLY A 17 -16.47 55.98 -35.31
N ARG A 18 -16.17 57.08 -36.00
CA ARG A 18 -14.98 57.89 -35.78
C ARG A 18 -15.17 58.69 -34.49
N GLU A 19 -14.90 58.07 -33.34
CA GLU A 19 -14.81 58.78 -32.06
C GLU A 19 -13.35 59.07 -31.71
N THR A 20 -13.04 60.35 -31.53
CA THR A 20 -11.80 60.85 -30.97
C THR A 20 -11.52 60.18 -29.63
N VAL A 21 -10.43 59.41 -29.54
CA VAL A 21 -9.96 58.80 -28.29
C VAL A 21 -9.59 59.91 -27.31
N LYS A 22 -10.51 60.27 -26.41
CA LYS A 22 -10.21 61.10 -25.25
C LYS A 22 -9.18 60.35 -24.41
N SER A 23 -8.04 61.02 -24.16
CA SER A 23 -6.94 60.59 -23.30
C SER A 23 -7.47 59.91 -22.04
N THR A 24 -7.40 58.57 -21.99
CA THR A 24 -7.75 57.82 -20.79
C THR A 24 -6.70 58.10 -19.72
N SER A 25 -7.19 58.63 -18.61
CA SER A 25 -6.41 59.08 -17.46
C SER A 25 -5.41 58.00 -16.98
N PRO A 26 -4.16 58.34 -16.64
CA PRO A 26 -3.13 57.38 -16.23
C PRO A 26 -3.56 56.51 -15.04
N TYR A 27 -4.47 57.02 -14.20
CA TYR A 27 -5.03 56.27 -13.06
C TYR A 27 -5.89 55.06 -13.48
N ILE A 28 -6.57 55.13 -14.63
CA ILE A 28 -7.42 54.02 -15.12
C ILE A 28 -6.54 52.87 -15.62
N LYS A 29 -5.39 53.16 -16.25
CA LYS A 29 -4.45 52.14 -16.73
C LYS A 29 -3.77 51.41 -15.57
N VAL A 30 -3.39 52.15 -14.51
CA VAL A 30 -2.81 51.57 -13.28
C VAL A 30 -3.84 50.73 -12.52
N ALA A 31 -5.10 51.18 -12.45
CA ALA A 31 -6.17 50.43 -11.79
C ALA A 31 -6.48 49.11 -12.51
N VAL A 32 -6.51 49.09 -13.84
CA VAL A 32 -6.72 47.86 -14.63
C VAL A 32 -5.53 46.90 -14.50
N LEU A 33 -4.28 47.41 -14.54
CA LEU A 33 -3.08 46.58 -14.33
C LEU A 33 -3.06 45.98 -12.91
N GLY A 34 -3.43 46.78 -11.90
CA GLY A 34 -3.52 46.35 -10.51
C GLY A 34 -4.59 45.28 -10.30
N MET A 35 -5.78 45.43 -10.91
CA MET A 35 -6.83 44.41 -10.85
C MET A 35 -6.41 43.11 -11.54
N VAL A 36 -5.72 43.18 -12.69
CA VAL A 36 -5.19 41.97 -13.36
C VAL A 36 -4.13 41.30 -12.48
N PHE A 37 -3.23 42.05 -11.85
CA PHE A 37 -2.23 41.51 -10.93
C PHE A 37 -2.84 40.88 -9.67
N VAL A 38 -3.88 41.50 -9.10
CA VAL A 38 -4.62 40.95 -7.96
C VAL A 38 -5.40 39.71 -8.36
N SER A 39 -6.04 39.69 -9.53
CA SER A 39 -6.71 38.50 -10.05
C SER A 39 -5.72 37.37 -10.34
N LEU A 40 -4.52 37.67 -10.88
CA LEU A 40 -3.45 36.70 -11.10
C LEU A 40 -2.90 36.18 -9.77
N ALA A 41 -2.68 37.05 -8.79
CA ALA A 41 -2.21 36.68 -7.45
C ALA A 41 -3.25 35.87 -6.67
N LEU A 42 -4.55 36.12 -6.89
CA LEU A 42 -5.64 35.31 -6.34
C LEU A 42 -5.84 33.99 -7.11
N PHE A 43 -5.52 33.95 -8.42
CA PHE A 43 -5.50 32.70 -9.20
C PHE A 43 -4.31 31.82 -8.79
N PHE A 44 -3.12 32.39 -8.61
CA PHE A 44 -1.91 31.65 -8.19
C PHE A 44 -1.87 31.38 -6.68
N GLY A 45 -2.46 32.23 -5.85
CA GLY A 45 -2.54 32.06 -4.39
C GLY A 45 -3.54 30.99 -3.93
N GLN A 46 -4.24 30.32 -4.85
CA GLN A 46 -5.15 29.20 -4.56
C GLN A 46 -4.53 27.81 -4.80
N TYR A 47 -3.29 27.72 -5.29
CA TYR A 47 -2.67 26.44 -5.67
C TYR A 47 -1.67 25.85 -4.68
N ASP A 48 -1.38 26.51 -3.56
CA ASP A 48 -0.55 25.92 -2.51
C ASP A 48 -1.41 25.11 -1.54
N ARG A 49 -2.06 24.05 -2.06
CA ARG A 49 -2.42 22.94 -1.19
C ARG A 49 -1.15 22.15 -0.93
N LEU A 50 -0.50 22.47 0.18
CA LEU A 50 0.55 21.66 0.77
C LEU A 50 -0.03 20.26 0.98
N ALA A 51 0.29 19.32 0.07
CA ALA A 51 0.15 17.91 0.36
C ALA A 51 1.09 17.57 1.51
N TYR A 52 0.61 16.76 2.46
CA TYR A 52 1.34 16.36 3.64
C TYR A 52 1.47 14.83 3.63
N ALA A 53 2.68 14.33 3.45
CA ALA A 53 3.05 12.95 3.72
C ALA A 53 3.57 12.83 5.14
N GLY A 54 2.82 12.09 5.95
CA GLY A 54 3.39 11.50 7.15
C GLY A 54 4.19 10.25 6.78
N ALA A 55 4.90 9.69 7.77
CA ALA A 55 5.56 8.39 7.71
C ALA A 55 4.62 7.17 7.51
N GLY A 56 3.39 7.40 7.02
CA GLY A 56 2.35 6.40 6.83
C GLY A 56 1.95 6.18 5.37
N GLU A 57 2.73 6.68 4.41
CA GLU A 57 2.51 6.40 2.99
C GLU A 57 3.31 5.18 2.55
N ASN A 58 2.60 4.24 1.93
CA ASN A 58 3.16 2.94 1.59
C ASN A 58 3.31 2.71 0.08
N ILE A 59 3.08 3.72 -0.76
CA ILE A 59 3.34 3.61 -2.20
C ILE A 59 4.50 4.52 -2.58
N SER A 60 5.41 3.99 -3.38
CA SER A 60 6.66 4.66 -3.72
C SER A 60 7.04 4.46 -5.18
N GLY A 61 8.00 5.25 -5.64
CA GLY A 61 8.56 5.11 -6.98
C GLY A 61 7.87 5.98 -8.02
N TRP A 62 8.02 5.60 -9.28
CA TRP A 62 7.72 6.45 -10.42
C TRP A 62 6.91 5.70 -11.48
N ALA A 63 5.86 6.35 -11.96
CA ALA A 63 5.17 5.98 -13.20
C ALA A 63 5.62 6.90 -14.33
N TRP A 64 5.41 6.46 -15.57
CA TRP A 64 5.77 7.20 -16.77
C TRP A 64 4.57 7.35 -17.71
N SER A 65 4.46 8.50 -18.34
CA SER A 65 3.55 8.72 -19.46
C SER A 65 4.23 9.58 -20.51
N GLU A 66 4.05 9.25 -21.79
CA GLU A 66 4.55 10.08 -22.90
C GLU A 66 3.92 11.49 -22.89
N ASN A 67 2.71 11.62 -22.35
CA ASN A 67 1.95 12.87 -22.34
C ASN A 67 2.05 13.64 -21.01
N PHE A 68 2.39 12.95 -19.91
CA PHE A 68 2.45 13.52 -18.56
C PHE A 68 3.83 13.48 -17.92
N GLY A 69 4.82 12.92 -18.60
CA GLY A 69 6.17 12.74 -18.10
C GLY A 69 6.22 11.83 -16.87
N TRP A 70 7.20 12.11 -16.01
CA TRP A 70 7.42 11.39 -14.76
C TRP A 70 6.36 11.75 -13.73
N ILE A 71 5.77 10.72 -13.11
CA ILE A 71 4.81 10.85 -12.02
C ILE A 71 5.41 10.17 -10.79
N SER A 72 5.72 10.96 -9.77
CA SER A 72 6.25 10.52 -8.48
C SER A 72 5.13 10.14 -7.53
N PHE A 73 5.19 8.95 -6.94
CA PHE A 73 4.18 8.46 -6.00
C PHE A 73 4.50 8.78 -4.54
N ASN A 74 5.72 9.25 -4.24
CA ASN A 74 6.07 9.78 -2.93
C ASN A 74 7.32 10.68 -2.98
N ASN A 75 7.49 11.48 -1.94
CA ASN A 75 8.61 12.40 -1.82
C ASN A 75 9.75 11.93 -0.91
N THR A 76 9.78 10.63 -0.56
CA THR A 76 10.76 10.07 0.38
C THR A 76 12.22 10.23 -0.06
N ASN A 77 12.44 10.52 -1.35
CA ASN A 77 13.76 10.72 -1.94
C ASN A 77 14.05 12.17 -2.40
N HIS A 78 13.20 13.17 -2.07
CA HIS A 78 13.42 14.56 -2.51
C HIS A 78 13.86 15.46 -1.35
N PRO A 79 15.03 16.12 -1.45
CA PRO A 79 15.66 16.80 -0.33
C PRO A 79 15.04 18.15 0.07
N LEU A 80 14.11 18.73 -0.72
CA LEU A 80 13.71 20.15 -0.55
C LEU A 80 12.21 20.45 -0.74
N GLY A 81 11.36 19.90 0.13
CA GLY A 81 10.08 20.55 0.47
C GLY A 81 8.81 19.83 -0.01
N ALA A 82 7.83 19.82 0.89
CA ALA A 82 6.54 19.10 0.89
C ALA A 82 6.67 17.58 0.89
N SER A 83 6.55 16.97 2.07
CA SER A 83 6.28 15.53 2.18
C SER A 83 4.96 15.27 1.43
N TYR A 84 4.92 14.37 0.43
CA TYR A 84 3.69 13.90 -0.22
C TYR A 84 3.85 12.43 -0.65
N GLY A 85 2.72 11.78 -0.91
CA GLY A 85 2.67 10.48 -1.54
C GLY A 85 1.31 9.82 -1.45
N VAL A 86 1.26 8.62 -2.01
CA VAL A 86 0.06 7.82 -2.13
C VAL A 86 0.07 6.74 -1.06
N ASN A 87 -1.08 6.51 -0.44
CA ASN A 87 -1.27 5.50 0.59
C ASN A 87 -2.44 4.58 0.25
N ILE A 88 -2.26 3.30 0.50
CA ILE A 88 -3.32 2.29 0.49
C ILE A 88 -3.57 1.89 1.93
N ASP A 89 -4.77 2.16 2.44
CA ASP A 89 -5.13 1.80 3.80
C ASP A 89 -5.08 0.26 3.99
N PRO A 90 -4.31 -0.25 4.96
CA PRO A 90 -4.06 -1.69 5.09
C PRO A 90 -5.28 -2.50 5.53
N VAL A 91 -6.36 -1.85 5.97
CA VAL A 91 -7.58 -2.51 6.44
C VAL A 91 -8.66 -2.47 5.37
N SER A 92 -8.93 -1.30 4.82
CA SER A 92 -10.03 -1.02 3.89
C SER A 92 -9.62 -1.08 2.42
N GLY A 93 -8.32 -1.04 2.11
CA GLY A 93 -7.81 -0.93 0.75
C GLY A 93 -8.04 0.43 0.11
N VAL A 94 -8.54 1.43 0.83
CA VAL A 94 -8.78 2.78 0.27
C VAL A 94 -7.46 3.41 -0.17
N VAL A 95 -7.43 3.88 -1.42
CA VAL A 95 -6.32 4.66 -1.96
C VAL A 95 -6.55 6.14 -1.63
N SER A 96 -5.52 6.80 -1.12
CA SER A 96 -5.57 8.22 -0.69
C SER A 96 -4.22 8.90 -0.91
N GLY A 97 -4.19 10.22 -0.74
CA GLY A 97 -2.97 11.02 -0.87
C GLY A 97 -2.77 11.58 -2.28
N HIS A 98 -1.52 11.93 -2.59
CA HIS A 98 -1.16 12.70 -3.78
C HIS A 98 0.09 12.17 -4.45
N ALA A 99 0.07 12.12 -5.78
CA ALA A 99 1.26 11.95 -6.63
C ALA A 99 1.58 13.29 -7.31
N TRP A 100 2.82 13.45 -7.78
CA TRP A 100 3.30 14.68 -8.39
C TRP A 100 3.90 14.43 -9.76
N SER A 101 3.56 15.26 -10.74
CA SER A 101 4.28 15.36 -12.00
C SER A 101 4.67 16.81 -12.26
N GLU A 102 5.87 17.01 -12.78
CA GLU A 102 6.36 18.32 -13.21
C GLU A 102 5.58 18.89 -14.41
N TYR A 103 4.85 18.04 -15.15
CA TYR A 103 4.07 18.45 -16.33
C TYR A 103 2.60 18.72 -16.04
N ILE A 104 1.98 17.94 -15.15
CA ILE A 104 0.54 18.04 -14.83
C ILE A 104 0.25 18.36 -13.36
N GLY A 105 1.28 18.63 -12.57
CA GLY A 105 1.16 19.00 -11.16
C GLY A 105 0.62 17.85 -10.30
N TRP A 106 -0.21 18.21 -9.32
CA TRP A 106 -0.78 17.29 -8.36
C TRP A 106 -1.82 16.35 -8.98
N ILE A 107 -1.66 15.07 -8.71
CA ILE A 107 -2.65 14.03 -8.93
C ILE A 107 -3.18 13.62 -7.55
N SER A 108 -4.47 13.82 -7.29
CA SER A 108 -5.08 13.45 -6.00
C SER A 108 -5.90 12.18 -6.11
N PHE A 109 -5.84 11.37 -5.06
CA PHE A 109 -6.70 10.21 -4.81
C PHE A 109 -7.76 10.52 -3.74
N ASN A 110 -7.86 11.77 -3.28
CA ASN A 110 -8.80 12.19 -2.27
C ASN A 110 -10.03 12.86 -2.90
N ARG A 111 -11.23 12.31 -2.64
CA ARG A 111 -12.51 12.90 -3.10
C ARG A 111 -12.63 14.39 -2.78
N ALA A 112 -12.13 14.80 -1.61
CA ALA A 112 -12.17 16.18 -1.15
C ALA A 112 -11.47 17.17 -2.11
N ASP A 113 -10.47 16.71 -2.87
CA ASP A 113 -9.77 17.53 -3.87
C ASP A 113 -10.37 17.33 -5.27
N THR A 114 -10.79 16.10 -5.59
CA THR A 114 -11.16 15.73 -6.97
C THR A 114 -12.61 16.01 -7.32
N GLY A 115 -13.50 16.01 -6.32
CA GLY A 115 -14.94 15.86 -6.53
C GLY A 115 -15.32 14.41 -6.90
N ASN A 116 -16.45 14.25 -7.57
CA ASN A 116 -16.98 12.93 -7.93
C ASN A 116 -16.40 12.43 -9.25
N PRO A 117 -15.85 11.20 -9.28
CA PRO A 117 -15.47 10.55 -10.53
C PRO A 117 -16.63 10.46 -11.54
N PRO A 118 -16.33 10.31 -12.84
CA PRO A 118 -17.36 10.34 -13.89
C PRO A 118 -18.32 9.15 -13.81
N ASN A 119 -17.81 7.96 -13.46
CA ASN A 119 -18.54 6.71 -13.60
C ASN A 119 -18.76 6.00 -12.25
N LEU A 120 -19.80 5.17 -12.23
CA LEU A 120 -20.07 4.21 -11.15
C LEU A 120 -18.87 3.25 -10.96
N PRO A 121 -18.69 2.69 -9.74
CA PRO A 121 -19.49 2.95 -8.54
C PRO A 121 -19.10 4.23 -7.78
N TYR A 122 -18.03 4.91 -8.19
CA TYR A 122 -17.41 5.98 -7.39
C TYR A 122 -18.03 7.38 -7.59
N ASN A 123 -18.95 7.57 -8.54
CA ASN A 123 -19.60 8.86 -8.80
C ASN A 123 -20.65 9.29 -7.75
N GLY A 124 -21.00 8.42 -6.79
CA GLY A 124 -22.12 8.60 -5.85
C GLY A 124 -21.97 9.65 -4.74
N GLY A 125 -20.99 10.54 -4.79
CA GLY A 125 -20.86 11.63 -3.80
C GLY A 125 -20.24 11.27 -2.45
N ALA A 126 -20.02 9.99 -2.17
CA ALA A 126 -19.51 9.50 -0.89
C ALA A 126 -18.51 8.35 -1.08
N GLY A 127 -17.76 8.03 -0.03
CA GLY A 127 -16.79 6.94 -0.02
C GLY A 127 -15.51 7.25 -0.81
N PRO A 128 -14.62 6.25 -0.98
CA PRO A 128 -13.37 6.41 -1.72
C PRO A 128 -13.62 6.71 -3.19
N ILE A 129 -12.59 7.17 -3.91
CA ILE A 129 -12.61 7.26 -5.38
C ILE A 129 -11.76 6.17 -6.04
N ALA A 130 -10.86 5.55 -5.27
CA ALA A 130 -10.05 4.41 -5.68
C ALA A 130 -9.84 3.46 -4.50
N THR A 131 -9.74 2.16 -4.80
CA THR A 131 -9.48 1.11 -3.84
C THR A 131 -8.53 0.06 -4.42
N TYR A 132 -7.77 -0.61 -3.56
CA TYR A 132 -6.98 -1.79 -3.88
C TYR A 132 -7.76 -3.04 -3.49
N SER A 133 -7.88 -3.98 -4.43
CA SER A 133 -8.50 -5.28 -4.21
C SER A 133 -7.42 -6.33 -3.93
N SER A 134 -7.35 -6.85 -2.71
CA SER A 134 -6.38 -7.89 -2.35
C SER A 134 -6.65 -9.25 -2.99
N SER A 135 -7.88 -9.50 -3.45
CA SER A 135 -8.25 -10.74 -4.15
C SER A 135 -7.77 -10.76 -5.60
N THR A 136 -7.87 -9.63 -6.30
CA THR A 136 -7.46 -9.50 -7.71
C THR A 136 -6.07 -8.90 -7.86
N LYS A 137 -5.55 -8.30 -6.79
CA LYS A 137 -4.31 -7.50 -6.75
C LYS A 137 -4.35 -6.28 -7.67
N GLU A 138 -5.53 -5.72 -7.92
CA GLU A 138 -5.69 -4.59 -8.84
C GLU A 138 -6.07 -3.32 -8.08
N LEU A 139 -5.57 -2.17 -8.56
CA LEU A 139 -6.15 -0.87 -8.22
C LEU A 139 -7.37 -0.63 -9.10
N VAL A 140 -8.47 -0.24 -8.48
CA VAL A 140 -9.73 0.08 -9.14
C VAL A 140 -10.16 1.50 -8.81
N GLY A 141 -10.95 2.10 -9.70
CA GLY A 141 -11.44 3.47 -9.55
C GLY A 141 -10.52 4.50 -10.18
N TRP A 142 -10.34 5.63 -9.49
CA TRP A 142 -9.91 6.89 -10.10
C TRP A 142 -8.89 7.67 -9.28
N GLY A 143 -7.95 8.31 -9.99
CA GLY A 143 -7.23 9.50 -9.52
C GLY A 143 -7.60 10.70 -10.39
N LYS A 144 -7.18 11.91 -10.00
CA LYS A 144 -7.40 13.11 -10.82
C LYS A 144 -6.20 14.05 -10.82
N ALA A 145 -5.68 14.34 -12.01
CA ALA A 145 -4.75 15.45 -12.25
C ALA A 145 -5.50 16.78 -12.08
N LEU A 146 -5.22 17.50 -11.00
CA LEU A 146 -6.05 18.63 -10.57
C LEU A 146 -6.00 19.81 -11.54
N VAL A 147 -4.84 20.02 -12.20
CA VAL A 147 -4.65 21.14 -13.14
C VAL A 147 -5.51 21.00 -14.40
N LEU A 148 -5.92 19.78 -14.74
CA LEU A 148 -6.69 19.48 -15.95
C LEU A 148 -8.21 19.58 -15.71
N LEU A 149 -8.64 19.89 -14.48
CA LEU A 149 -10.04 20.02 -14.12
C LEU A 149 -10.85 18.81 -14.58
N ASP A 150 -11.91 19.00 -15.34
CA ASP A 150 -12.82 17.95 -15.80
C ASP A 150 -12.14 16.90 -16.69
N ASP A 151 -11.05 17.25 -17.38
CA ASP A 151 -10.27 16.33 -18.22
C ASP A 151 -9.16 15.59 -17.46
N GLY A 152 -9.06 15.82 -16.14
CA GLY A 152 -7.98 15.30 -15.31
C GLY A 152 -8.15 13.87 -14.81
N TRP A 153 -9.27 13.20 -15.09
CA TRP A 153 -9.54 11.89 -14.51
C TRP A 153 -8.59 10.81 -15.04
N ILE A 154 -8.11 9.96 -14.14
CA ILE A 154 -7.21 8.85 -14.44
C ILE A 154 -7.87 7.58 -13.89
N LYS A 155 -8.26 6.69 -14.79
CA LYS A 155 -8.88 5.41 -14.48
C LYS A 155 -7.81 4.34 -14.28
N LEU A 156 -7.81 3.69 -13.11
CA LEU A 156 -6.76 2.76 -12.68
C LEU A 156 -6.94 1.34 -13.24
N SER A 157 -8.15 1.00 -13.63
CA SER A 157 -8.48 -0.26 -14.28
C SER A 157 -9.70 -0.10 -15.17
N LYS A 158 -9.76 -0.89 -16.24
CA LYS A 158 -10.93 -0.95 -17.11
C LYS A 158 -12.20 -1.32 -16.34
N TYR A 159 -12.06 -2.28 -15.43
CA TYR A 159 -13.14 -2.84 -14.63
C TYR A 159 -12.87 -2.69 -13.12
N ASP A 160 -13.93 -2.52 -12.34
CA ASP A 160 -13.89 -2.78 -10.90
C ASP A 160 -14.00 -4.30 -10.70
N ALA A 161 -12.85 -4.95 -10.47
CA ALA A 161 -12.74 -6.39 -10.41
C ALA A 161 -13.41 -7.05 -9.18
N SER A 162 -13.98 -6.27 -8.26
CA SER A 162 -14.57 -6.81 -7.01
C SER A 162 -16.09 -6.67 -6.87
N SER A 163 -16.78 -5.94 -7.75
CA SER A 163 -18.23 -5.67 -7.55
C SER A 163 -19.13 -5.79 -8.78
N PHE A 164 -18.60 -5.98 -9.98
CA PHE A 164 -19.43 -5.90 -11.17
C PHE A 164 -20.09 -7.25 -11.51
N THR A 165 -21.18 -7.58 -10.79
CA THR A 165 -22.09 -8.69 -11.13
C THR A 165 -23.11 -8.32 -12.23
N GLY A 166 -22.97 -7.15 -12.85
CA GLY A 166 -23.82 -6.66 -13.92
C GLY A 166 -23.28 -7.00 -15.31
N ALA A 167 -24.14 -6.96 -16.33
CA ALA A 167 -23.70 -6.96 -17.73
C ALA A 167 -22.77 -5.78 -17.96
N LEU A 168 -21.63 -6.02 -18.63
CA LEU A 168 -20.59 -5.05 -18.99
C LEU A 168 -21.19 -3.65 -19.19
N PRO A 169 -20.64 -2.56 -18.62
CA PRO A 169 -21.00 -1.24 -19.13
C PRO A 169 -20.67 -1.31 -20.63
N PRO A 170 -21.64 -1.11 -21.55
CA PRO A 170 -21.52 -1.49 -22.96
C PRO A 170 -20.56 -0.61 -23.78
N TYR A 171 -19.59 0.01 -23.11
CA TYR A 171 -19.14 1.35 -23.42
C TYR A 171 -17.60 1.51 -23.37
N ASP A 172 -16.87 0.65 -22.66
CA ASP A 172 -15.39 0.60 -22.70
C ASP A 172 -14.92 -0.52 -23.66
N ILE A 173 -14.80 -0.16 -24.95
CA ILE A 173 -14.50 -1.07 -26.07
C ILE A 173 -12.99 -1.31 -26.29
N GLY A 174 -12.13 -0.71 -25.46
CA GLY A 174 -10.67 -0.88 -25.54
C GLY A 174 -10.18 -2.24 -25.04
N PRO A 175 -8.88 -2.56 -25.19
CA PRO A 175 -8.29 -3.74 -24.55
C PRO A 175 -8.41 -3.65 -23.03
N ASP A 176 -8.43 -4.80 -22.35
CA ASP A 176 -8.44 -4.83 -20.89
C ASP A 176 -7.12 -4.28 -20.32
N TYR A 177 -7.22 -3.39 -19.33
CA TYR A 177 -6.08 -2.82 -18.62
C TYR A 177 -6.39 -2.71 -17.13
N ALA A 178 -5.35 -2.80 -16.33
CA ALA A 178 -5.39 -2.47 -14.90
C ALA A 178 -3.98 -2.22 -14.40
N VAL A 179 -3.89 -1.43 -13.33
CA VAL A 179 -2.70 -1.36 -12.50
C VAL A 179 -2.75 -2.52 -11.51
N LYS A 180 -1.75 -3.42 -11.57
CA LYS A 180 -1.74 -4.67 -10.80
C LYS A 180 -0.52 -4.75 -9.91
N LEU A 181 -0.67 -5.23 -8.68
CA LEU A 181 0.43 -5.51 -7.77
C LEU A 181 0.97 -6.91 -8.03
N GLU A 182 2.25 -7.00 -8.39
CA GLU A 182 2.94 -8.25 -8.59
C GLU A 182 3.45 -8.84 -7.26
N ASN A 183 3.80 -10.12 -7.26
CA ASN A 183 4.25 -10.82 -6.05
C ASN A 183 5.54 -10.25 -5.44
N ASN A 184 6.33 -9.52 -6.22
CA ASN A 184 7.56 -8.86 -5.77
C ASN A 184 7.30 -7.46 -5.16
N GLY A 185 6.05 -7.00 -5.11
CA GLY A 185 5.67 -5.69 -4.60
C GLY A 185 5.74 -4.55 -5.61
N ASP A 186 6.14 -4.83 -6.85
CA ASP A 186 6.11 -3.85 -7.92
C ASP A 186 4.72 -3.82 -8.56
N PHE A 187 4.22 -2.65 -8.90
CA PHE A 187 3.04 -2.51 -9.75
C PHE A 187 3.42 -2.74 -11.21
N SER A 188 2.49 -3.29 -11.99
CA SER A 188 2.55 -3.48 -13.43
C SER A 188 1.29 -2.93 -14.10
N GLY A 189 1.28 -2.93 -15.42
CA GLY A 189 0.12 -2.52 -16.20
C GLY A 189 -0.06 -1.00 -16.27
N TRP A 190 -1.26 -0.60 -16.71
CA TRP A 190 -1.50 0.74 -17.23
C TRP A 190 -2.75 1.36 -16.61
N ALA A 191 -2.68 2.67 -16.37
CA ALA A 191 -3.84 3.51 -16.12
C ALA A 191 -4.13 4.38 -17.34
N TRP A 192 -5.39 4.78 -17.51
CA TRP A 192 -5.84 5.60 -18.64
C TRP A 192 -6.32 6.96 -18.15
N ASN A 193 -5.78 8.05 -18.69
CA ASN A 193 -6.45 9.34 -18.51
C ASN A 193 -7.74 9.33 -19.34
N ALA A 194 -8.90 9.47 -18.71
CA ALA A 194 -10.19 9.52 -19.38
C ALA A 194 -10.83 10.89 -19.17
N SER A 195 -11.37 11.52 -20.22
CA SER A 195 -12.17 12.73 -20.04
C SER A 195 -13.46 12.44 -19.25
N SER A 196 -13.97 13.41 -18.49
CA SER A 196 -15.21 13.32 -17.70
C SER A 196 -16.49 13.12 -18.52
N GLY A 197 -16.41 13.16 -19.86
CA GLY A 197 -17.56 13.07 -20.75
C GLY A 197 -17.97 11.63 -21.00
N SER A 198 -19.06 11.20 -20.37
CA SER A 198 -19.69 9.89 -20.50
C SER A 198 -20.35 9.61 -21.88
N VAL A 199 -19.68 9.95 -23.00
CA VAL A 199 -19.97 9.39 -24.35
C VAL A 199 -18.70 8.79 -25.00
N PRO A 200 -18.68 7.49 -25.37
CA PRO A 200 -17.44 6.82 -25.72
C PRO A 200 -17.07 7.18 -27.16
N PRO A 201 -15.82 6.93 -27.57
CA PRO A 201 -14.74 6.38 -26.75
C PRO A 201 -14.36 7.34 -25.62
N ASP A 202 -13.93 6.82 -24.46
CA ASP A 202 -13.31 7.64 -23.41
C ASP A 202 -12.12 8.38 -24.04
N ILE A 203 -12.32 9.64 -24.41
CA ILE A 203 -11.29 10.44 -25.07
C ILE A 203 -10.30 10.84 -23.98
N GLY A 204 -9.15 10.19 -24.03
CA GLY A 204 -8.02 10.41 -23.14
C GLY A 204 -6.86 11.04 -23.85
N ILE A 205 -5.98 11.71 -23.11
CA ILE A 205 -4.74 12.28 -23.67
C ILE A 205 -3.53 11.36 -23.52
N GLY A 206 -3.64 10.20 -22.85
CA GLY A 206 -2.56 9.20 -22.86
C GLY A 206 -2.64 8.12 -21.78
N TRP A 207 -1.83 7.08 -22.00
CA TRP A 207 -1.60 5.98 -21.05
C TRP A 207 -0.54 6.38 -20.01
N ILE A 208 -0.67 5.80 -18.82
CA ILE A 208 0.30 5.91 -17.72
C ILE A 208 0.80 4.52 -17.38
N SER A 209 2.08 4.29 -17.57
CA SER A 209 2.79 3.04 -17.29
C SER A 209 3.27 3.01 -15.84
N PHE A 210 2.91 1.98 -15.10
CA PHE A 210 3.36 1.80 -13.70
C PHE A 210 4.69 1.04 -13.59
N ASN A 211 5.21 0.49 -14.70
CA ASN A 211 6.45 -0.27 -14.73
C ASN A 211 7.13 -0.21 -16.09
N CYS A 212 8.45 -0.11 -16.10
CA CYS A 212 9.27 -0.24 -17.30
C CYS A 212 9.13 -1.61 -18.00
N SER A 213 8.66 -2.64 -17.28
CA SER A 213 8.46 -3.97 -17.85
C SER A 213 7.29 -4.01 -18.84
N ASN A 214 6.39 -3.03 -18.76
CA ASN A 214 5.20 -2.97 -19.59
C ASN A 214 5.51 -2.76 -21.08
N ASP A 215 6.61 -2.09 -21.40
CA ASP A 215 7.05 -1.75 -22.75
C ASP A 215 8.50 -2.20 -23.04
N GLY A 216 9.12 -2.92 -22.11
CA GLY A 216 10.50 -3.41 -22.24
C GLY A 216 11.57 -2.34 -22.06
N SER A 217 11.23 -1.16 -21.51
CA SER A 217 12.14 -0.04 -21.32
C SER A 217 13.09 -0.17 -20.12
N CYS A 218 13.00 -1.26 -19.33
CA CYS A 218 13.80 -1.42 -18.10
C CYS A 218 15.32 -1.37 -18.30
N GLY A 219 15.83 -1.68 -19.50
CA GLY A 219 17.25 -1.55 -19.82
C GLY A 219 17.72 -0.10 -20.01
N VAL A 220 16.78 0.83 -20.24
CA VAL A 220 17.03 2.27 -20.43
C VAL A 220 16.65 3.04 -19.16
N SER A 221 15.47 2.77 -18.60
CA SER A 221 14.99 3.37 -17.36
C SER A 221 14.25 2.32 -16.52
N ASN A 222 14.81 1.96 -15.37
CA ASN A 222 14.24 0.99 -14.44
C ASN A 222 13.21 1.64 -13.51
N TYR A 223 12.21 2.30 -14.08
CA TYR A 223 11.14 2.94 -13.32
C TYR A 223 10.04 1.95 -12.95
N LYS A 224 9.44 2.18 -11.80
CA LYS A 224 8.34 1.38 -11.26
C LYS A 224 7.72 2.07 -10.06
N VAL A 225 6.44 1.79 -9.85
CA VAL A 225 5.74 2.07 -8.60
C VAL A 225 5.74 0.79 -7.77
N SER A 226 5.92 0.88 -6.45
CA SER A 226 6.00 -0.29 -5.57
C SER A 226 5.26 -0.08 -4.24
N ALA A 227 4.79 -1.18 -3.66
CA ALA A 227 4.21 -1.29 -2.32
C ALA A 227 5.06 -2.22 -1.42
N PRO A 228 5.03 -2.06 -0.09
CA PRO A 228 5.79 -2.87 0.85
C PRO A 228 5.13 -4.23 1.03
N VAL A 229 5.45 -5.17 0.13
CA VAL A 229 5.09 -6.57 0.37
C VAL A 229 5.91 -7.12 1.55
N PRO A 230 5.30 -7.93 2.44
CA PRO A 230 6.03 -8.53 3.54
C PRO A 230 7.14 -9.44 3.02
N THR A 231 8.33 -9.31 3.59
CA THR A 231 9.39 -10.29 3.38
C THR A 231 9.25 -11.44 4.37
N ALA A 232 9.84 -12.60 4.04
CA ALA A 232 9.85 -13.72 4.96
C ALA A 232 10.55 -13.32 6.28
N PRO A 233 9.96 -13.61 7.46
CA PRO A 233 10.64 -13.40 8.73
C PRO A 233 11.99 -14.12 8.74
N ASN A 234 13.03 -13.42 9.14
CA ASN A 234 14.38 -13.97 9.28
C ASN A 234 14.75 -14.12 10.76
N ASN A 235 15.83 -14.86 11.01
CA ASN A 235 16.30 -15.17 12.37
C ASN A 235 15.19 -15.76 13.25
N VAL A 236 14.39 -16.66 12.67
CA VAL A 236 13.39 -17.40 13.44
C VAL A 236 14.13 -18.37 14.36
N ILE A 237 13.95 -18.21 15.67
CA ILE A 237 14.59 -19.02 16.69
C ILE A 237 13.50 -19.60 17.57
N ALA A 238 13.53 -20.92 17.77
CA ALA A 238 12.67 -21.60 18.72
C ALA A 238 13.54 -22.24 19.81
N ALA A 239 13.24 -21.96 21.07
CA ALA A 239 13.96 -22.52 22.21
C ALA A 239 13.03 -22.83 23.39
N PRO A 240 13.38 -23.81 24.24
CA PRO A 240 12.73 -24.01 25.53
C PRO A 240 12.63 -22.69 26.29
N TYR A 241 11.42 -22.35 26.71
CA TYR A 241 11.19 -21.12 27.44
C TYR A 241 11.41 -21.34 28.93
N SER A 242 12.57 -20.92 29.44
CA SER A 242 12.85 -20.92 30.87
C SER A 242 13.05 -19.51 31.41
N THR A 243 12.38 -19.18 32.50
CA THR A 243 12.56 -17.96 33.30
C THR A 243 12.54 -18.33 34.78
N ALA A 244 12.75 -17.40 35.70
CA ALA A 244 12.61 -17.68 37.12
C ALA A 244 11.18 -18.21 37.41
N GLY A 245 11.06 -19.51 37.73
CA GLY A 245 9.78 -20.19 37.94
C GLY A 245 9.21 -20.95 36.74
N VAL A 246 9.89 -20.97 35.58
CA VAL A 246 9.54 -21.82 34.42
C VAL A 246 10.77 -22.60 34.01
N ASP A 247 10.69 -23.92 34.02
CA ASP A 247 11.81 -24.84 33.79
C ASP A 247 12.19 -25.05 32.31
N GLY A 248 11.29 -24.70 31.39
CA GLY A 248 11.45 -24.95 29.95
C GLY A 248 10.92 -26.32 29.50
N CYS A 249 10.22 -27.05 30.36
CA CYS A 249 9.59 -28.33 30.01
C CYS A 249 8.22 -28.18 29.37
N ASN A 250 7.48 -27.13 29.74
CA ASN A 250 6.09 -26.98 29.33
C ASN A 250 5.88 -25.92 28.25
N ALA A 251 6.93 -25.20 27.87
CA ALA A 251 6.81 -24.07 26.98
C ALA A 251 8.02 -23.90 26.05
N ILE A 252 7.74 -23.41 24.84
CA ILE A 252 8.72 -22.98 23.84
C ILE A 252 8.45 -21.51 23.53
N ARG A 253 9.52 -20.71 23.45
CA ARG A 253 9.45 -19.36 22.90
C ARG A 253 9.96 -19.39 21.47
N VAL A 254 9.21 -18.78 20.58
CA VAL A 254 9.59 -18.52 19.19
C VAL A 254 9.77 -17.01 19.03
N THR A 255 10.91 -16.59 18.50
CA THR A 255 11.23 -15.18 18.22
C THR A 255 11.68 -15.03 16.78
N TRP A 256 11.46 -13.86 16.20
CA TRP A 256 11.87 -13.52 14.84
C TRP A 256 12.25 -12.05 14.74
N ASN A 257 12.92 -11.64 13.67
CA ASN A 257 13.13 -10.22 13.38
C ASN A 257 11.95 -9.65 12.60
N ASP A 258 11.68 -8.36 12.84
CA ASP A 258 10.60 -7.67 12.14
C ASP A 258 10.91 -7.47 10.65
N THR A 259 9.86 -7.45 9.83
CA THR A 259 9.89 -7.05 8.41
C THR A 259 9.10 -5.76 8.22
N THR A 260 9.02 -5.25 6.98
CA THR A 260 8.40 -3.96 6.67
C THR A 260 6.88 -4.00 6.86
N ASP A 261 6.41 -3.36 7.93
CA ASP A 261 4.98 -3.17 8.29
C ASP A 261 4.06 -4.41 8.10
N PRO A 262 4.40 -5.59 8.65
CA PRO A 262 3.51 -6.75 8.62
C PRO A 262 2.78 -6.97 9.96
N ASN A 263 1.69 -7.72 9.88
CA ASN A 263 1.20 -8.52 10.98
C ASN A 263 1.84 -9.91 10.93
N TYR A 264 1.95 -10.60 12.07
CA TYR A 264 2.54 -11.95 12.15
C TYR A 264 1.56 -12.99 12.67
N LEU A 265 1.58 -14.16 12.03
CA LEU A 265 0.98 -15.41 12.51
C LEU A 265 2.06 -16.47 12.69
N TYR A 266 1.80 -17.49 13.52
CA TYR A 266 2.69 -18.63 13.68
C TYR A 266 1.92 -19.95 13.63
N MET A 267 2.62 -21.03 13.29
CA MET A 267 2.09 -22.38 13.32
C MET A 267 3.06 -23.31 14.02
N SER A 268 2.53 -24.32 14.72
CA SER A 268 3.30 -25.34 15.43
C SER A 268 2.74 -26.73 15.13
N ALA A 269 3.59 -27.71 14.82
CA ALA A 269 3.18 -29.11 14.65
C ALA A 269 4.19 -30.12 15.21
N ASN A 270 3.79 -31.39 15.29
CA ASN A 270 4.55 -32.49 15.89
C ASN A 270 5.58 -33.15 14.95
N ASN A 271 5.55 -32.85 13.64
CA ASN A 271 6.47 -33.36 12.60
C ASN A 271 6.69 -32.24 11.56
N PRO A 272 7.71 -32.24 10.66
CA PRO A 272 7.81 -31.18 9.67
C PRO A 272 6.54 -31.22 8.81
N PHE A 273 5.80 -30.12 8.86
CA PHE A 273 4.51 -29.94 8.20
C PHE A 273 4.71 -29.02 6.99
N THR A 274 3.81 -29.11 6.01
CA THR A 274 3.83 -28.25 4.84
C THR A 274 3.13 -26.92 5.15
N PRO A 275 3.60 -25.76 4.63
CA PRO A 275 3.11 -24.42 5.00
C PRO A 275 1.66 -24.06 4.61
N SER A 276 0.87 -25.00 4.10
CA SER A 276 -0.42 -24.76 3.43
C SER A 276 -1.58 -24.40 4.36
N ASP A 277 -1.47 -24.64 5.67
CA ASP A 277 -2.66 -24.74 6.52
C ASP A 277 -3.06 -23.44 7.25
N CYS A 278 -2.34 -22.32 7.04
CA CYS A 278 -2.79 -21.00 7.50
C CYS A 278 -3.56 -20.29 6.38
N PRO A 279 -4.91 -20.18 6.48
CA PRO A 279 -5.75 -19.71 5.39
C PRO A 279 -5.34 -18.30 4.94
N THR A 280 -5.21 -18.12 3.64
CA THR A 280 -5.20 -16.79 3.02
C THR A 280 -6.61 -16.21 3.13
N GLY A 281 -6.82 -15.18 3.96
CA GLY A 281 -8.01 -14.32 3.83
C GLY A 281 -9.00 -14.27 5.00
N GLY A 282 -8.60 -14.61 6.22
CA GLY A 282 -9.42 -14.30 7.39
C GLY A 282 -8.55 -13.78 8.53
N TYR A 283 -8.70 -12.50 8.88
CA TYR A 283 -8.05 -11.88 10.03
C TYR A 283 -8.35 -12.58 11.39
N ASN A 284 -9.17 -13.64 11.39
CA ASN A 284 -9.67 -14.38 12.55
C ASN A 284 -9.82 -15.91 12.32
N GLN A 285 -9.13 -16.55 11.37
CA GLN A 285 -9.36 -17.97 11.11
C GLN A 285 -8.39 -18.90 11.85
N VAL A 286 -8.92 -19.61 12.84
CA VAL A 286 -8.25 -20.68 13.60
C VAL A 286 -7.94 -21.85 12.66
N CYS A 287 -6.66 -22.14 12.43
CA CYS A 287 -6.26 -23.45 11.90
C CYS A 287 -6.86 -24.55 12.79
N THR A 288 -7.61 -25.49 12.22
CA THR A 288 -8.37 -26.51 12.96
C THR A 288 -7.51 -27.69 13.41
N GLY A 289 -6.39 -27.41 14.09
CA GLY A 289 -5.47 -28.41 14.65
C GLY A 289 -4.96 -28.00 16.03
N ALA A 290 -4.69 -28.98 16.90
CA ALA A 290 -4.15 -28.74 18.23
C ALA A 290 -2.74 -28.10 18.15
N GLY A 291 -2.62 -26.84 18.57
CA GLY A 291 -1.33 -26.11 18.65
C GLY A 291 -1.12 -24.97 17.64
N CYS A 292 -2.09 -24.72 16.75
CA CYS A 292 -2.05 -23.59 15.83
C CYS A 292 -2.82 -22.39 16.40
N SER A 293 -2.24 -21.19 16.33
CA SER A 293 -2.92 -19.93 16.70
C SER A 293 -2.67 -18.92 15.59
N CYS A 294 -3.74 -18.38 15.04
CA CYS A 294 -3.71 -17.36 14.01
C CYS A 294 -4.03 -15.98 14.60
N ASP A 295 -3.47 -15.67 15.78
CA ASP A 295 -3.62 -14.33 16.34
C ASP A 295 -2.44 -13.45 15.90
N ILE A 296 -2.67 -12.13 15.87
CA ILE A 296 -1.66 -11.15 15.52
C ILE A 296 -0.75 -10.94 16.73
N PHE A 297 0.55 -11.09 16.53
CA PHE A 297 1.57 -10.86 17.55
C PHE A 297 2.64 -9.89 17.07
N GLY A 298 3.43 -9.36 18.01
CA GLY A 298 4.73 -8.77 17.71
C GLY A 298 5.77 -9.84 17.40
N ASN A 299 7.05 -9.52 17.53
CA ASN A 299 8.19 -10.35 17.13
C ASN A 299 8.49 -11.61 17.99
N SER A 300 7.57 -12.03 18.86
CA SER A 300 7.77 -13.16 19.77
C SER A 300 6.44 -13.79 20.20
N LYS A 301 6.44 -15.12 20.33
CA LYS A 301 5.33 -15.90 20.89
C LYS A 301 5.83 -16.96 21.86
N ILE A 302 5.12 -17.12 22.99
CA ILE A 302 5.31 -18.25 23.90
C ILE A 302 4.17 -19.25 23.66
N ILE A 303 4.54 -20.50 23.41
CA ILE A 303 3.65 -21.65 23.30
C ILE A 303 3.80 -22.47 24.57
N SER A 304 2.75 -22.57 25.37
CA SER A 304 2.73 -23.30 26.65
C SER A 304 1.83 -24.54 26.61
N GLY A 305 1.87 -25.37 27.65
CA GLY A 305 1.05 -26.59 27.77
C GLY A 305 1.62 -27.79 27.02
N LEU A 306 2.92 -27.76 26.71
CA LEU A 306 3.62 -28.85 26.04
C LEU A 306 4.07 -29.90 27.07
N ALA A 307 4.21 -31.16 26.64
CA ALA A 307 4.80 -32.20 27.48
C ALA A 307 6.33 -32.02 27.57
N PRO A 308 6.98 -32.48 28.64
CA PRO A 308 8.44 -32.56 28.70
C PRO A 308 9.01 -33.39 27.54
N GLY A 309 10.12 -32.94 26.94
CA GLY A 309 10.77 -33.59 25.80
C GLY A 309 9.98 -33.56 24.49
N ALA A 310 8.88 -32.80 24.43
CA ALA A 310 8.04 -32.70 23.24
C ALA A 310 8.73 -31.90 22.13
N THR A 311 8.99 -32.55 21.01
CA THR A 311 9.49 -31.91 19.79
C THR A 311 8.37 -31.17 19.05
N ARG A 312 8.65 -29.96 18.60
CA ARG A 312 7.78 -29.12 17.79
C ARG A 312 8.54 -28.44 16.67
N TYR A 313 7.85 -28.26 15.56
CA TYR A 313 8.33 -27.49 14.41
C TYR A 313 7.47 -26.24 14.26
N PHE A 314 8.10 -25.14 13.87
CA PHE A 314 7.48 -23.82 13.81
C PHE A 314 7.73 -23.16 12.46
N ILE A 315 6.73 -22.41 12.02
CA ILE A 315 6.80 -21.49 10.90
C ILE A 315 6.17 -20.17 11.33
N VAL A 316 6.77 -19.05 10.92
CA VAL A 316 6.22 -17.71 11.13
C VAL A 316 5.86 -17.11 9.77
N LYS A 317 4.65 -16.57 9.65
CA LYS A 317 4.13 -15.93 8.44
C LYS A 317 3.92 -14.45 8.70
N ALA A 318 4.61 -13.60 7.95
CA ALA A 318 4.34 -12.18 7.88
C ALA A 318 3.28 -11.92 6.80
N PHE A 319 2.33 -11.02 7.05
CA PHE A 319 1.29 -10.68 6.09
C PHE A 319 0.80 -9.23 6.28
N ASN A 320 0.36 -8.61 5.19
CA ASN A 320 -0.38 -7.36 5.17
C ASN A 320 -1.35 -7.37 3.98
N ILE A 321 -1.97 -6.23 3.65
CA ILE A 321 -2.91 -6.16 2.52
C ILE A 321 -2.25 -6.50 1.16
N PHE A 322 -0.94 -6.26 1.02
CA PHE A 322 -0.18 -6.45 -0.22
C PHE A 322 0.26 -7.90 -0.46
N GLY A 323 0.30 -8.72 0.59
CA GLY A 323 0.64 -10.13 0.44
C GLY A 323 1.07 -10.79 1.75
N SER A 324 1.74 -11.93 1.61
CA SER A 324 2.29 -12.67 2.75
C SER A 324 3.55 -13.41 2.37
N ALA A 325 4.44 -13.59 3.35
CA ALA A 325 5.66 -14.36 3.20
C ALA A 325 5.89 -15.23 4.44
N THR A 326 6.52 -16.38 4.22
CA THR A 326 6.65 -17.43 5.22
C THR A 326 8.11 -17.72 5.51
N SER A 327 8.46 -17.87 6.79
CA SER A 327 9.82 -18.22 7.21
C SER A 327 10.21 -19.64 6.82
N MET A 328 11.49 -19.96 6.95
CA MET A 328 11.95 -21.34 7.03
C MET A 328 11.36 -22.05 8.26
N ILE A 329 11.31 -23.39 8.21
CA ILE A 329 10.90 -24.22 9.35
C ILE A 329 12.00 -24.23 10.40
N VAL A 330 11.62 -24.09 11.67
CA VAL A 330 12.52 -24.21 12.82
C VAL A 330 11.99 -25.27 13.78
N GLY A 331 12.82 -26.24 14.14
CA GLY A 331 12.48 -27.31 15.09
C GLY A 331 13.16 -27.12 16.44
N THR A 332 12.46 -27.42 17.52
CA THR A 332 13.06 -27.52 18.86
C THR A 332 12.25 -28.46 19.74
N SER A 333 12.79 -28.86 20.88
CA SER A 333 12.08 -29.69 21.86
C SER A 333 12.04 -28.96 23.19
N THR A 334 10.96 -29.11 23.96
CA THR A 334 10.99 -28.71 25.38
C THR A 334 12.06 -29.51 26.12
N LYS A 335 12.51 -29.01 27.27
CA LYS A 335 13.39 -29.81 28.13
C LYS A 335 12.67 -31.10 28.54
N SER A 336 13.40 -32.21 28.56
CA SER A 336 12.88 -33.49 29.05
C SER A 336 12.90 -33.60 30.56
N VAL A 337 13.71 -32.78 31.24
CA VAL A 337 13.87 -32.77 32.70
C VAL A 337 13.57 -31.37 33.22
N CYS A 338 12.61 -31.29 34.13
CA CYS A 338 11.92 -30.05 34.52
C CYS A 338 12.46 -29.48 35.82
N ALA A 339 12.72 -30.36 36.76
CA ALA A 339 13.54 -30.08 37.92
C ALA A 339 14.15 -31.39 38.37
N ILE A 340 15.37 -31.34 38.89
CA ILE A 340 15.89 -32.43 39.72
C ILE A 340 15.42 -32.11 41.14
N ASN A 341 14.16 -32.42 41.46
CA ASN A 341 13.63 -32.34 42.83
C ASN A 341 13.97 -33.61 43.61
N ASN A 342 15.19 -34.12 43.44
CA ASN A 342 15.58 -35.34 44.11
C ASN A 342 15.85 -35.01 45.57
N ILE A 343 14.94 -35.44 46.44
CA ILE A 343 15.28 -35.72 47.84
C ILE A 343 16.34 -36.82 47.79
N VAL A 344 17.61 -36.40 47.89
CA VAL A 344 18.71 -37.33 48.06
C VAL A 344 18.62 -37.82 49.50
N ASN A 345 18.36 -39.10 49.70
CA ASN A 345 18.40 -39.74 51.01
C ASN A 345 19.74 -40.46 51.14
N PRO A 346 20.80 -39.79 51.62
CA PRO A 346 22.07 -40.45 51.86
C PRO A 346 21.93 -41.40 53.06
N SER A 347 22.41 -42.62 52.91
CA SER A 347 22.65 -43.54 54.03
C SER A 347 24.08 -44.06 53.96
N GLY A 348 24.68 -44.45 55.09
CA GLY A 348 26.07 -44.90 55.13
C GLY A 348 26.22 -46.28 55.76
N GLU A 349 27.23 -47.02 55.31
CA GLU A 349 27.77 -48.19 56.00
C GLU A 349 29.20 -47.86 56.44
N CYS A 350 29.44 -47.93 57.75
CA CYS A 350 30.79 -47.76 58.30
C CYS A 350 31.73 -48.85 57.73
N PRO A 351 33.02 -48.55 57.51
CA PRO A 351 33.70 -47.29 57.83
C PRO A 351 33.73 -46.24 56.71
N ASN A 352 33.31 -46.58 55.48
CA ASN A 352 33.68 -45.78 54.30
C ASN A 352 32.74 -45.92 53.09
N ILE A 353 31.50 -46.36 53.27
CA ILE A 353 30.51 -46.48 52.18
C ILE A 353 29.36 -45.49 52.40
N ILE A 354 29.00 -44.76 51.34
CA ILE A 354 27.80 -43.93 51.27
C ILE A 354 26.92 -44.45 50.13
N HIS A 355 25.67 -44.75 50.43
CA HIS A 355 24.62 -45.04 49.49
C HIS A 355 23.84 -43.76 49.18
N LEU A 356 23.82 -43.37 47.92
CA LEU A 356 22.93 -42.32 47.41
C LEU A 356 21.74 -43.00 46.73
N ARG A 357 20.53 -42.69 47.21
CA ARG A 357 19.28 -43.09 46.56
C ARG A 357 18.50 -41.83 46.18
N TRP A 358 17.98 -41.82 44.97
CA TRP A 358 17.09 -40.77 44.47
C TRP A 358 15.92 -41.42 43.72
N GLN A 359 14.81 -40.70 43.59
CA GLN A 359 13.73 -41.10 42.69
C GLN A 359 14.02 -40.62 41.28
N GLU A 360 13.60 -41.39 40.28
CA GLU A 360 13.62 -40.93 38.89
C GLU A 360 12.75 -39.66 38.77
N PRO A 361 13.19 -38.62 38.02
CA PRO A 361 12.46 -37.36 37.88
C PRO A 361 11.03 -37.51 37.35
#